data_AF-A0A7W4KEU8-F1
#
_entry.id   AF-A0A7W4KEU8-F1
#
_cell.length_a   1.000
_cell.length_b   1.000
_cell.length_c   1.000
_cell.angle_alpha   90.00
_cell.angle_beta   90.00
_cell.angle_gamma   90.00
#
_symmetry.space_group_name_H-M   'P 1'
#
loop_
_entity.id
_entity.type
_entity.pdbx_description
1 polymer ?
#
loop_
_entity_poly.entity_id
_entity_poly.type
_entity_poly.pdbx_seq_one_letter_code
_entity_poly.pdbx_strand_id
1 'polypeptide(L)'
;MILLVGPDGKIFYPGTQEFFQYIGYFGQDIDLISYAIKNLGFAAVATFPRYTRIRFQPALFPAACLQTVLETILYDGKPRFVLERVGTSFAPLEIIRNLNDTVARLVSLQAATSDSEELPSSPTIIGLSLDRIHDPKRAGMRAAFDIWKRESRYVTTENISIISEGVAFGGGGMVWMPGRDRCLIEAWPQSYKSYGERSCDDFIGHDVRDLPDSAYIVPTTRGYFTAAHQQAPRLELIEALVTRHDGSKFWSRYERLILPWRTSAADTFVSSVPLIRLIRAC
;
A
#
# COMPACT_ATOMS: atom_id res chain seq x y z
N MET A 1 23.46 18.35 3.62
CA MET A 1 23.14 18.98 4.93
C MET A 1 22.24 18.03 5.70
N ILE A 2 22.43 17.86 7.00
CA ILE A 2 21.58 17.02 7.87
C ILE A 2 20.82 17.96 8.81
N LEU A 3 19.51 17.81 8.86
CA LEU A 3 18.63 18.44 9.86
C LEU A 3 17.96 17.35 10.70
N LEU A 4 17.68 17.68 11.95
CA LEU A 4 16.96 16.84 12.90
C LEU A 4 15.60 17.47 13.16
N VAL A 5 14.55 16.67 13.12
CA VAL A 5 13.20 17.07 13.49
C VAL A 5 12.88 16.43 14.83
N GLY A 6 12.63 17.25 15.84
CA GLY A 6 12.29 16.81 17.18
C GLY A 6 10.88 16.20 17.27
N PRO A 7 10.56 15.53 18.38
CA PRO A 7 9.24 14.95 18.62
C PRO A 7 8.12 16.00 18.64
N ASP A 8 8.44 17.25 18.99
CA ASP A 8 7.55 18.41 18.98
C ASP A 8 7.46 19.14 17.62
N GLY A 9 8.13 18.62 16.58
CA GLY A 9 8.18 19.23 15.26
C GLY A 9 9.20 20.37 15.10
N LYS A 10 10.01 20.69 16.12
CA LYS A 10 11.07 21.70 15.97
C LYS A 10 12.23 21.16 15.14
N ILE A 11 12.83 22.04 14.33
CA ILE A 11 14.01 21.70 13.52
C ILE A 11 15.26 22.08 14.29
N PHE A 12 16.18 21.14 14.41
CA PHE A 12 17.48 21.30 15.03
C PHE A 12 18.60 20.99 14.04
N TYR A 13 19.73 21.68 14.20
CA TYR A 13 20.95 21.37 13.48
C TYR A 13 21.89 20.60 14.41
N PRO A 14 22.45 19.45 13.98
CA PRO A 14 23.37 18.69 14.82
C PRO A 14 24.55 19.55 15.29
N GLY A 15 24.86 19.47 16.60
CA GLY A 15 26.00 20.17 17.19
C GLY A 15 25.76 21.63 17.57
N THR A 16 24.53 22.16 17.46
CA THR A 16 24.21 23.50 17.96
C THR A 16 23.90 23.49 19.45
N GLN A 17 24.14 24.63 20.12
CA GLN A 17 23.79 24.81 21.53
C GLN A 17 22.31 24.58 21.80
N GLU A 18 21.45 25.00 20.88
CA GLU A 18 19.99 24.78 20.94
C GLU A 18 19.64 23.29 20.97
N PHE A 19 20.29 22.48 20.12
CA PHE A 19 20.10 21.02 20.13
C PHE A 19 20.57 20.40 21.45
N PHE A 20 21.74 20.78 21.96
CA PHE A 20 22.26 20.27 23.23
C PHE A 20 21.39 20.64 24.42
N GLN A 21 20.87 21.87 24.46
CA GLN A 21 19.93 22.33 25.48
C GLN A 21 18.62 21.54 25.43
N TYR A 22 18.12 21.25 24.22
CA TYR A 22 16.87 20.51 24.05
C TYR A 22 16.97 19.06 24.53
N ILE A 23 18.06 18.36 24.17
CA ILE A 23 18.27 16.96 24.59
C ILE A 23 18.76 16.82 26.04
N GLY A 24 19.18 17.93 26.67
CA GLY A 24 19.68 17.93 28.05
C GLY A 24 21.00 17.19 28.25
N TYR A 25 21.81 17.02 27.19
CA TYR A 25 23.06 16.25 27.22
C TYR A 25 24.21 17.04 26.60
N PHE A 26 25.32 17.14 27.34
CA PHE A 26 26.50 17.94 26.99
C PHE A 26 27.80 17.12 26.87
N GLY A 27 27.73 15.79 26.97
CA GLY A 27 28.89 14.89 26.80
C GLY A 27 29.25 14.64 25.32
N GLN A 28 30.47 14.18 25.03
CA GLN A 28 30.93 13.88 23.66
C GLN A 28 31.01 12.37 23.35
N ASP A 29 30.61 11.52 24.30
CA ASP A 29 31.01 10.11 24.32
C ASP A 29 30.04 9.19 23.54
N ILE A 30 28.97 9.75 22.96
CA ILE A 30 27.87 9.01 22.32
C ILE A 30 27.53 9.65 20.97
N ASP A 31 27.18 8.84 19.96
CA ASP A 31 26.53 9.30 18.73
C ASP A 31 25.11 9.83 19.05
N LEU A 32 25.05 11.13 19.38
CA LEU A 32 23.83 11.81 19.82
C LEU A 32 22.74 11.83 18.76
N ILE A 33 23.11 11.83 17.48
CA ILE A 33 22.14 11.78 16.38
C ILE A 33 21.44 10.43 16.40
N SER A 34 22.21 9.34 16.43
CA SER A 34 21.62 8.00 16.48
C SER A 34 20.86 7.76 17.79
N TYR A 35 21.33 8.31 18.91
CA TYR A 35 20.62 8.23 20.20
C TYR A 35 19.26 8.96 20.14
N ALA A 36 19.23 10.19 19.61
CA ALA A 36 18.01 10.98 19.51
C ALA A 36 16.96 10.29 18.63
N ILE A 37 17.38 9.69 17.51
CA ILE A 37 16.48 8.94 16.63
C ILE A 37 15.95 7.66 17.32
N LYS A 38 16.82 6.92 18.01
CA LYS A 38 16.48 5.63 18.61
C LYS A 38 15.63 5.71 19.87
N ASN A 39 15.77 6.80 20.63
CA ASN A 39 15.24 6.86 22.00
C ASN A 39 14.36 8.08 22.27
N LEU A 40 14.53 9.18 21.53
CA LEU A 40 13.87 10.46 21.82
C LEU A 40 12.83 10.86 20.77
N GLY A 41 12.61 10.00 19.78
CA GLY A 41 11.62 10.19 18.73
C GLY A 41 11.93 11.28 17.71
N PHE A 42 13.22 11.46 17.43
CA PHE A 42 13.68 12.34 16.37
C PHE A 42 13.65 11.64 15.00
N ALA A 43 13.48 12.43 13.95
CA ALA A 43 13.79 12.04 12.58
C ALA A 43 14.97 12.86 12.05
N ALA A 44 15.88 12.23 11.30
CA ALA A 44 16.95 12.93 10.60
C ALA A 44 16.66 12.99 9.10
N VAL A 45 16.66 14.18 8.53
CA VAL A 45 16.53 14.41 7.09
C VAL A 45 17.86 14.90 6.54
N ALA A 46 18.42 14.16 5.59
CA ALA A 46 19.69 14.46 4.97
C ALA A 46 19.51 14.58 3.46
N THR A 47 19.66 15.79 2.92
CA THR A 47 19.58 16.03 1.48
C THR A 47 20.96 15.84 0.84
N PHE A 48 21.00 14.98 -0.17
CA PHE A 48 22.12 14.74 -1.08
C PHE A 48 21.76 15.23 -2.49
N PRO A 49 22.73 15.40 -3.40
CA PRO A 49 22.46 15.92 -4.75
C PRO A 49 21.40 15.13 -5.54
N ARG A 50 21.27 13.82 -5.30
CA ARG A 50 20.39 12.92 -6.07
C ARG A 50 19.23 12.34 -5.27
N TYR A 51 19.22 12.46 -3.96
CA TYR A 51 18.21 11.85 -3.11
C TYR A 51 18.15 12.53 -1.74
N THR A 52 17.03 12.35 -1.05
CA THR A 52 16.88 12.73 0.37
C THR A 52 16.80 11.46 1.21
N ARG A 53 17.63 11.35 2.24
CA ARG A 53 17.60 10.25 3.20
C ARG A 53 16.83 10.68 4.44
N ILE A 54 15.92 9.84 4.90
CA ILE A 54 15.11 10.06 6.09
C ILE A 54 15.37 8.89 7.03
N ARG A 55 15.96 9.16 8.19
CA ARG A 55 16.23 8.18 9.24
C ARG A 55 15.26 8.42 10.39
N PHE A 56 14.57 7.38 10.84
CA PHE A 56 13.62 7.50 11.94
C PHE A 56 13.41 6.13 12.60
N GLN A 57 12.93 6.14 13.84
CA GLN A 57 12.43 4.94 14.50
C GLN A 57 10.90 4.96 14.44
N PRO A 58 10.24 4.06 13.69
CA PRO A 58 8.79 4.09 13.53
C PRO A 58 8.01 4.15 14.86
N ALA A 59 8.48 3.40 15.87
CA ALA A 59 7.86 3.33 17.21
C ALA A 59 7.91 4.61 18.00
N LEU A 60 8.80 5.52 17.62
CA LEU A 60 8.98 6.80 18.27
C LEU A 60 8.85 7.91 17.22
N PHE A 61 7.89 7.83 16.30
CA PHE A 61 7.75 8.85 15.25
C PHE A 61 6.47 9.69 15.42
N PRO A 62 6.46 10.74 16.28
CA PRO A 62 5.26 11.51 16.59
C PRO A 62 4.64 12.23 15.39
N ALA A 63 3.35 12.54 15.50
CA ALA A 63 2.60 13.27 14.47
C ALA A 63 3.22 14.62 14.10
N ALA A 64 3.64 15.42 15.10
CA ALA A 64 4.29 16.71 14.88
C ALA A 64 5.63 16.54 14.15
N CYS A 65 6.43 15.55 14.54
CA CYS A 65 7.69 15.23 13.85
C CYS A 65 7.44 14.81 12.39
N LEU A 66 6.48 13.93 12.15
CA LEU A 66 6.11 13.52 10.79
C LEU A 66 5.68 14.72 9.95
N GLN A 67 4.80 15.58 10.47
CA GLN A 67 4.32 16.75 9.75
C GLN A 67 5.47 17.63 9.26
N THR A 68 6.41 17.97 10.15
CA THR A 68 7.57 18.79 9.78
C THR A 68 8.50 18.09 8.80
N VAL A 69 8.68 16.77 8.90
CA VAL A 69 9.42 15.99 7.89
C VAL A 69 8.72 16.09 6.53
N LEU A 70 7.39 15.97 6.48
CA LEU A 70 6.61 16.09 5.24
C LEU A 70 6.75 17.49 4.63
N GLU A 71 6.60 18.54 5.43
CA GLU A 71 6.79 19.94 5.00
C GLU A 71 8.20 20.16 4.42
N THR A 72 9.23 19.60 5.07
CA THR A 72 10.62 19.68 4.62
C THR A 72 10.82 19.03 3.25
N ILE A 73 10.31 17.82 3.03
CA ILE A 73 10.50 17.10 1.76
C ILE A 73 9.63 17.64 0.62
N LEU A 74 8.49 18.24 0.95
CA LEU A 74 7.64 18.93 -0.03
C LEU A 74 8.34 20.17 -0.58
N TYR A 75 9.09 20.89 0.25
CA TYR A 75 9.81 22.10 -0.14
C TYR A 75 11.07 21.81 -0.98
N ASP A 76 11.85 20.76 -0.64
CA ASP A 76 13.17 20.50 -1.24
C ASP A 76 13.13 19.70 -2.57
N GLY A 77 11.95 19.18 -2.95
CA GLY A 77 11.64 18.78 -4.34
C GLY A 77 12.47 17.64 -4.95
N LYS A 78 13.19 16.83 -4.17
CA LYS A 78 14.01 15.72 -4.74
C LYS A 78 13.14 14.56 -5.23
N PRO A 79 13.49 13.91 -6.36
CA PRO A 79 12.69 12.82 -6.92
C PRO A 79 12.95 11.46 -6.24
N ARG A 80 13.98 11.32 -5.40
CA ARG A 80 14.36 10.03 -4.81
C ARG A 80 14.51 10.17 -3.30
N PHE A 81 13.95 9.20 -2.59
CA PHE A 81 13.96 9.14 -1.14
C PHE A 81 14.53 7.81 -0.68
N VAL A 82 15.36 7.84 0.36
CA VAL A 82 15.89 6.67 1.04
C VAL A 82 15.34 6.69 2.46
N LEU A 83 14.47 5.74 2.78
CA LEU A 83 13.95 5.58 4.13
C LEU A 83 14.80 4.57 4.88
N GLU A 84 15.33 4.97 6.03
CA GLU A 84 16.11 4.12 6.92
C GLU A 84 15.40 4.00 8.26
N ARG A 85 14.96 2.79 8.55
CA ARG A 85 14.27 2.47 9.80
C ARG A 85 15.30 2.05 10.83
N VAL A 86 15.43 2.80 11.91
CA VAL A 86 16.37 2.49 12.99
C VAL A 86 15.64 1.65 14.06
N GLY A 87 16.35 0.71 14.68
CA GLY A 87 15.82 -0.12 15.78
C GLY A 87 15.31 -1.52 15.38
N THR A 88 15.32 -1.87 14.09
CA THR A 88 15.03 -3.24 13.64
C THR A 88 16.32 -3.99 13.31
N SER A 89 16.47 -5.25 13.78
CA SER A 89 17.68 -6.08 13.62
C SER A 89 18.14 -6.25 12.16
N PHE A 90 17.21 -6.09 11.22
CA PHE A 90 17.48 -5.85 9.81
C PHE A 90 16.74 -4.56 9.45
N ALA A 91 17.46 -3.48 9.21
CA ALA A 91 16.90 -2.20 8.79
C ALA A 91 17.01 -2.10 7.28
N PRO A 92 16.01 -2.53 6.48
CA PRO A 92 16.16 -2.44 5.04
C PRO A 92 16.04 -0.98 4.63
N LEU A 93 17.03 -0.53 3.86
CA LEU A 93 16.97 0.75 3.16
C LEU A 93 15.89 0.65 2.09
N GLU A 94 14.81 1.43 2.24
CA GLU A 94 13.74 1.50 1.24
C GLU A 94 14.02 2.66 0.28
N ILE A 95 14.13 2.38 -1.01
CA ILE A 95 14.34 3.40 -2.04
C ILE A 95 13.03 3.69 -2.76
N ILE A 96 12.52 4.90 -2.62
CA ILE A 96 11.28 5.38 -3.24
C ILE A 96 11.64 6.46 -4.27
N ARG A 97 11.00 6.39 -5.45
CA ARG A 97 11.36 7.23 -6.62
C ARG A 97 10.35 8.34 -6.92
N ASN A 98 9.47 8.66 -5.98
CA ASN A 98 8.58 9.81 -6.08
C ASN A 98 8.14 10.27 -4.68
N LEU A 99 7.72 11.53 -4.60
CA LEU A 99 7.30 12.18 -3.36
C LEU A 99 6.02 11.58 -2.78
N ASN A 100 5.00 11.37 -3.60
CA ASN A 100 3.69 10.89 -3.14
C ASN A 100 3.76 9.51 -2.47
N ASP A 101 4.52 8.57 -3.03
CA ASP A 101 4.73 7.25 -2.43
C ASP A 101 5.57 7.34 -1.15
N THR A 102 6.47 8.33 -1.06
CA THR A 102 7.26 8.59 0.15
C THR A 102 6.37 9.10 1.27
N VAL A 103 5.51 10.09 0.99
CA VAL A 103 4.52 10.61 1.94
C VAL A 103 3.62 9.48 2.43
N ALA A 104 3.02 8.71 1.51
CA ALA A 104 2.15 7.59 1.86
C ALA A 104 2.87 6.52 2.70
N ARG A 105 4.15 6.28 2.44
CA ARG A 105 4.95 5.30 3.19
C ARG A 105 5.28 5.78 4.59
N LEU A 106 5.66 7.06 4.76
CA LEU A 106 5.95 7.64 6.07
C LEU A 106 4.71 7.64 6.99
N VAL A 107 3.54 8.01 6.46
CA VAL A 107 2.26 7.96 7.19
C VAL A 107 1.91 6.53 7.60
N SER A 108 2.02 5.58 6.66
CA SER A 108 1.78 4.15 6.92
C SER A 108 2.69 3.59 8.01
N LEU A 109 3.99 3.93 7.97
CA LEU A 109 4.97 3.50 8.98
C LEU A 109 4.72 4.12 10.36
N GLN A 110 4.26 5.37 10.44
CA GLN A 110 3.84 5.96 11.72
C GLN A 110 2.62 5.23 12.29
N ALA A 111 1.57 5.05 11.47
CA ALA A 111 0.32 4.43 11.90
C ALA A 111 0.52 2.99 12.39
N ALA A 112 1.42 2.25 11.74
CA ALA A 112 1.78 0.89 12.13
C ALA A 112 2.53 0.79 13.48
N THR A 113 2.82 1.92 14.14
CA THR A 113 3.56 1.94 15.40
C THR A 113 2.89 2.68 16.55
N SER A 114 1.61 3.05 16.39
CA SER A 114 0.77 3.38 17.55
C SER A 114 0.56 2.10 18.37
N ASP A 115 0.67 2.18 19.70
CA ASP A 115 0.58 1.09 20.70
C ASP A 115 -0.73 0.28 20.73
N SER A 116 -1.47 0.19 19.62
CA SER A 116 -2.45 -0.88 19.47
C SER A 116 -1.69 -2.17 19.14
N GLU A 117 -1.49 -3.03 20.14
CA GLU A 117 -1.10 -4.45 19.99
C GLU A 117 -1.99 -5.21 18.98
N GLU A 118 -3.09 -4.62 18.54
CA GLU A 118 -3.85 -5.05 17.39
C GLU A 118 -3.33 -4.36 16.13
N LEU A 119 -2.48 -5.04 15.36
CA LEU A 119 -2.41 -4.80 13.92
C LEU A 119 -3.85 -4.70 13.43
N PRO A 120 -4.26 -3.62 12.73
CA PRO A 120 -5.66 -3.42 12.39
C PRO A 120 -6.15 -4.67 11.65
N SER A 121 -7.13 -5.35 12.25
CA SER A 121 -7.74 -6.56 11.68
C SER A 121 -8.43 -6.26 10.36
N SER A 122 -8.82 -5.00 10.16
CA SER A 122 -9.38 -4.49 8.91
C SER A 122 -8.29 -3.91 8.01
N PRO A 123 -8.35 -4.18 6.70
CA PRO A 123 -7.39 -3.65 5.74
C PRO A 123 -7.54 -2.14 5.57
N THR A 124 -6.42 -1.44 5.41
CA THR A 124 -6.38 -0.04 4.99
C THR A 124 -6.51 0.03 3.47
N ILE A 125 -7.54 0.71 2.97
CA ILE A 125 -7.82 0.85 1.54
C ILE A 125 -7.79 2.34 1.19
N ILE A 126 -6.87 2.72 0.30
CA ILE A 126 -6.67 4.11 -0.12
C ILE A 126 -6.98 4.22 -1.60
N GLY A 127 -7.93 5.08 -1.98
CA GLY A 127 -8.18 5.44 -3.37
C GLY A 127 -6.99 6.22 -3.95
N LEU A 128 -6.52 5.81 -5.12
CA LEU A 128 -5.41 6.43 -5.83
C LEU A 128 -5.90 7.12 -7.12
N SER A 129 -5.19 8.16 -7.57
CA SER A 129 -5.42 8.72 -8.91
C SER A 129 -5.12 7.67 -9.98
N LEU A 130 -6.00 7.56 -10.98
CA LEU A 130 -5.83 6.71 -12.15
C LEU A 130 -4.60 7.12 -12.98
N ASP A 131 -4.18 8.38 -12.95
CA ASP A 131 -3.00 8.85 -13.71
C ASP A 131 -1.73 8.07 -13.36
N ARG A 132 -1.68 7.46 -12.17
CA ARG A 132 -0.57 6.62 -11.73
C ARG A 132 -0.29 5.44 -12.66
N ILE A 133 -1.28 4.93 -13.40
CA ILE A 133 -1.09 3.79 -14.33
C ILE A 133 -0.13 4.12 -15.49
N HIS A 134 0.13 5.41 -15.75
CA HIS A 134 1.11 5.82 -16.75
C HIS A 134 2.57 5.58 -16.32
N ASP A 135 2.83 5.32 -15.03
CA ASP A 135 4.15 4.90 -14.55
C ASP A 135 4.56 3.56 -15.22
N PRO A 136 5.81 3.43 -15.73
CA PRO A 136 6.28 2.18 -16.33
C PRO A 136 6.13 0.95 -15.44
N LYS A 137 6.21 1.10 -14.11
CA LYS A 137 6.02 0.00 -13.14
C LYS A 137 4.60 -0.58 -13.13
N ARG A 138 3.63 0.09 -13.75
CA ARG A 138 2.22 -0.30 -13.83
C ARG A 138 1.80 -0.65 -15.25
N ALA A 139 2.76 -1.00 -16.12
CA ALA A 139 2.49 -1.32 -17.51
C ALA A 139 1.39 -2.39 -17.69
N GLY A 140 1.34 -3.42 -16.83
CA GLY A 140 0.27 -4.43 -16.87
C GLY A 140 -1.13 -3.85 -16.58
N MET A 141 -1.26 -3.04 -15.53
CA MET A 141 -2.52 -2.34 -15.22
C MET A 141 -2.95 -1.41 -16.35
N ARG A 142 -2.00 -0.69 -16.96
CA ARG A 142 -2.28 0.16 -18.12
C ARG A 142 -2.78 -0.66 -19.31
N ALA A 143 -2.15 -1.80 -19.60
CA ALA A 143 -2.59 -2.68 -20.67
C ALA A 143 -4.03 -3.20 -20.42
N ALA A 144 -4.35 -3.63 -19.21
CA ALA A 144 -5.72 -4.01 -18.82
C ALA A 144 -6.71 -2.86 -18.99
N PHE A 145 -6.32 -1.65 -18.59
CA PHE A 145 -7.15 -0.45 -18.72
C PHE A 145 -7.44 -0.09 -20.18
N ASP A 146 -6.44 -0.21 -21.06
CA ASP A 146 -6.57 0.07 -22.48
C ASP A 146 -7.46 -0.97 -23.17
N ILE A 147 -7.36 -2.25 -22.79
CA ILE A 147 -8.29 -3.31 -23.24
C ILE A 147 -9.71 -2.96 -22.80
N TRP A 148 -9.91 -2.65 -21.52
CA TRP A 148 -11.22 -2.28 -20.99
C TRP A 148 -11.87 -1.10 -21.72
N LYS A 149 -11.07 -0.09 -22.09
CA LYS A 149 -11.53 1.02 -22.92
C LYS A 149 -11.88 0.58 -24.35
N ARG A 150 -11.03 -0.23 -24.98
CA ARG A 150 -11.20 -0.67 -26.37
C ARG A 150 -12.45 -1.52 -26.55
N GLU A 151 -12.74 -2.42 -25.61
CA GLU A 151 -13.96 -3.25 -25.63
C GLU A 151 -15.24 -2.45 -25.29
N SER A 152 -15.17 -1.11 -25.30
CA SER A 152 -16.27 -0.21 -24.92
C SER A 152 -16.89 -0.54 -23.56
N ARG A 153 -16.10 -1.17 -22.68
CA ARG A 153 -16.51 -1.63 -21.35
C ARG A 153 -17.58 -2.74 -21.38
N TYR A 154 -17.78 -3.42 -22.51
CA TYR A 154 -18.76 -4.50 -22.63
C TYR A 154 -18.11 -5.88 -22.63
N VAL A 155 -18.79 -6.84 -22.01
CA VAL A 155 -18.42 -8.27 -22.05
C VAL A 155 -19.65 -9.14 -22.16
N THR A 156 -19.44 -10.33 -22.72
CA THR A 156 -20.38 -11.46 -22.64
C THR A 156 -19.83 -12.50 -21.67
N THR A 157 -20.69 -13.39 -21.19
CA THR A 157 -20.29 -14.58 -20.42
C THR A 157 -19.31 -15.46 -21.20
N GLU A 158 -19.39 -15.49 -22.52
CA GLU A 158 -18.47 -16.28 -23.36
C GLU A 158 -17.06 -15.67 -23.43
N ASN A 159 -16.95 -14.34 -23.49
CA ASN A 159 -15.66 -13.66 -23.64
C ASN A 159 -14.96 -13.38 -22.30
N ILE A 160 -15.66 -13.54 -21.17
CA ILE A 160 -15.13 -13.23 -19.85
C ILE A 160 -14.03 -14.20 -19.40
N SER A 161 -14.12 -15.47 -19.81
CA SER A 161 -13.07 -16.48 -19.59
C SER A 161 -11.77 -16.08 -20.30
N ILE A 162 -11.86 -15.65 -21.56
CA ILE A 162 -10.71 -15.18 -22.34
C ILE A 162 -10.08 -13.94 -21.69
N ILE A 163 -10.89 -13.02 -21.16
CA ILE A 163 -10.42 -11.81 -20.47
C ILE A 163 -9.72 -12.17 -19.15
N SER A 164 -10.25 -13.11 -18.36
CA SER A 164 -9.64 -13.54 -17.09
C SER A 164 -8.31 -14.26 -17.28
N GLU A 165 -8.19 -15.06 -18.33
CA GLU A 165 -6.96 -15.77 -18.68
C GLU A 165 -5.91 -14.85 -19.34
N GLY A 166 -6.32 -13.67 -19.78
CA GLY A 166 -5.45 -12.71 -20.45
C GLY A 166 -4.30 -12.23 -19.57
N VAL A 167 -3.07 -12.34 -20.07
CA VAL A 167 -1.83 -11.90 -19.40
C VAL A 167 -1.90 -10.43 -18.94
N ALA A 168 -2.61 -9.58 -19.69
CA ALA A 168 -2.78 -8.17 -19.35
C ALA A 168 -3.54 -7.95 -18.02
N PHE A 169 -4.46 -8.86 -17.68
CA PHE A 169 -5.16 -8.84 -16.41
C PHE A 169 -4.35 -9.50 -15.29
N GLY A 170 -3.16 -10.02 -15.61
CA GLY A 170 -2.14 -10.45 -14.66
C GLY A 170 -2.52 -11.66 -13.83
N GLY A 171 -3.47 -12.46 -14.33
CA GLY A 171 -4.23 -13.38 -13.49
C GLY A 171 -4.90 -12.58 -12.38
N GLY A 172 -5.78 -11.67 -12.78
CA GLY A 172 -6.57 -10.84 -11.88
C GLY A 172 -7.87 -11.54 -11.55
N GLY A 173 -8.39 -11.31 -10.35
CA GLY A 173 -9.66 -11.91 -9.95
C GLY A 173 -10.79 -11.35 -10.80
N MET A 174 -11.65 -12.22 -11.30
CA MET A 174 -12.90 -11.85 -11.95
C MET A 174 -14.05 -12.21 -11.02
N VAL A 175 -14.96 -11.27 -10.82
CA VAL A 175 -16.19 -11.54 -10.08
C VAL A 175 -17.42 -11.21 -10.92
N TRP A 176 -18.43 -12.04 -10.80
CA TRP A 176 -19.76 -11.81 -11.33
C TRP A 176 -20.65 -11.26 -10.22
N MET A 177 -21.39 -10.21 -10.54
CA MET A 177 -22.28 -9.52 -9.61
C MET A 177 -23.71 -9.60 -10.15
N PRO A 178 -24.39 -10.76 -10.02
CA PRO A 178 -25.77 -10.91 -10.45
C PRO A 178 -26.64 -9.95 -9.63
N GLY A 179 -27.43 -9.09 -10.28
CA GLY A 179 -28.27 -8.11 -9.57
C GLY A 179 -27.54 -7.11 -8.66
N ARG A 180 -26.19 -7.11 -8.62
CA ARG A 180 -25.31 -6.25 -7.82
C ARG A 180 -25.42 -6.41 -6.29
N ASP A 181 -26.04 -7.47 -5.79
CA ASP A 181 -26.18 -7.78 -4.36
C ASP A 181 -25.19 -8.86 -3.87
N ARG A 182 -24.74 -9.70 -4.80
CA ARG A 182 -23.74 -10.76 -4.58
C ARG A 182 -22.48 -10.48 -5.38
N CYS A 183 -21.41 -11.16 -4.98
CA CYS A 183 -20.12 -11.08 -5.65
C CYS A 183 -19.56 -12.51 -5.72
N LEU A 184 -19.85 -13.18 -6.83
CA LEU A 184 -19.47 -14.57 -7.09
C LEU A 184 -18.11 -14.59 -7.80
N ILE A 185 -17.26 -15.53 -7.44
CA ILE A 185 -15.93 -15.66 -8.04
C ILE A 185 -16.05 -16.39 -9.37
N GLU A 186 -15.66 -15.77 -10.47
CA GLU A 186 -15.68 -16.37 -11.81
C GLU A 186 -14.31 -16.87 -12.23
N ALA A 187 -13.27 -16.11 -11.87
CA ALA A 187 -11.90 -16.50 -12.10
C ALA A 187 -11.04 -16.05 -10.93
N TRP A 188 -10.20 -16.95 -10.44
CA TRP A 188 -9.27 -16.64 -9.37
C TRP A 188 -8.02 -15.96 -9.93
N PRO A 189 -7.44 -14.98 -9.21
CA PRO A 189 -6.21 -14.39 -9.67
C PRO A 189 -5.05 -15.40 -9.75
N GLN A 190 -4.51 -15.67 -10.95
CA GLN A 190 -3.40 -16.62 -11.16
C GLN A 190 -2.09 -16.22 -10.44
N SER A 191 -1.98 -14.95 -10.00
CA SER A 191 -0.88 -14.49 -9.16
C SER A 191 -0.88 -15.12 -7.76
N TYR A 192 -2.00 -15.72 -7.32
CA TYR A 192 -2.14 -16.48 -6.07
C TYR A 192 -2.44 -17.94 -6.40
N LYS A 193 -1.39 -18.78 -6.45
CA LYS A 193 -1.52 -20.19 -6.82
C LYS A 193 -2.19 -21.07 -5.76
N SER A 194 -2.22 -20.63 -4.50
CA SER A 194 -2.90 -21.34 -3.43
C SER A 194 -3.35 -20.39 -2.33
N TYR A 195 -4.44 -20.76 -1.66
CA TYR A 195 -4.91 -20.13 -0.43
C TYR A 195 -4.83 -21.16 0.70
N GLY A 196 -3.62 -21.34 1.25
CA GLY A 196 -3.31 -22.48 2.11
C GLY A 196 -3.12 -23.77 1.32
N GLU A 197 -3.76 -24.85 1.75
CA GLU A 197 -3.65 -26.19 1.13
C GLU A 197 -4.69 -26.47 0.03
N ARG A 198 -5.75 -25.65 -0.07
CA ARG A 198 -6.80 -25.82 -1.09
C ARG A 198 -6.41 -25.16 -2.42
N SER A 199 -6.85 -25.77 -3.52
CA SER A 199 -6.75 -25.13 -4.83
C SER A 199 -7.65 -23.90 -4.83
N CYS A 200 -7.19 -22.82 -5.46
CA CYS A 200 -8.01 -21.63 -5.60
C CYS A 200 -9.24 -21.86 -6.50
N ASP A 201 -9.22 -22.92 -7.33
CA ASP A 201 -10.34 -23.33 -8.17
C ASP A 201 -11.56 -23.77 -7.35
N ASP A 202 -11.34 -24.25 -6.11
CA ASP A 202 -12.41 -24.67 -5.19
C ASP A 202 -13.33 -23.50 -4.78
N PHE A 203 -12.90 -22.25 -5.02
CA PHE A 203 -13.66 -21.06 -4.68
C PHE A 203 -14.45 -20.48 -5.86
N ILE A 204 -14.32 -21.04 -7.08
CA ILE A 204 -15.09 -20.58 -8.23
C ILE A 204 -16.59 -20.85 -7.97
N GLY A 205 -17.44 -19.87 -8.27
CA GLY A 205 -18.88 -19.88 -8.00
C GLY A 205 -19.27 -19.53 -6.57
N HIS A 206 -18.33 -19.51 -5.63
CA HIS A 206 -18.60 -19.09 -4.25
C HIS A 206 -18.76 -17.58 -4.15
N ASP A 207 -19.56 -17.14 -3.19
CA ASP A 207 -19.63 -15.74 -2.82
C ASP A 207 -18.34 -15.36 -2.07
N VAL A 208 -17.78 -14.19 -2.38
CA VAL A 208 -16.59 -13.69 -1.69
C VAL A 208 -16.79 -13.60 -0.16
N ARG A 209 -18.03 -13.44 0.32
CA ARG A 209 -18.35 -13.43 1.76
C ARG A 209 -18.15 -14.79 2.44
N ASP A 210 -18.13 -15.88 1.69
CA ASP A 210 -17.95 -17.24 2.19
C ASP A 210 -16.46 -17.62 2.28
N LEU A 211 -15.54 -16.72 1.90
CA LEU A 211 -14.11 -16.96 1.98
C LEU A 211 -13.59 -16.94 3.43
N PRO A 212 -12.50 -17.70 3.75
CA PRO A 212 -12.08 -17.92 5.14
C PRO A 212 -11.63 -16.66 5.91
N ASP A 213 -11.12 -15.63 5.22
CA ASP A 213 -10.66 -14.37 5.83
C ASP A 213 -11.64 -13.23 5.56
N SER A 214 -12.81 -13.31 6.19
CA SER A 214 -13.88 -12.32 6.01
C SER A 214 -13.46 -10.91 6.45
N ALA A 215 -12.58 -10.80 7.45
CA ALA A 215 -12.05 -9.53 7.95
C ALA A 215 -11.25 -8.77 6.87
N TYR A 216 -10.54 -9.50 6.01
CA TYR A 216 -9.87 -8.94 4.83
C TYR A 216 -10.79 -8.84 3.61
N ILE A 217 -11.56 -9.88 3.31
CA ILE A 217 -12.30 -9.99 2.03
C ILE A 217 -13.51 -9.05 1.99
N VAL A 218 -14.27 -8.93 3.08
CA VAL A 218 -15.49 -8.10 3.07
C VAL A 218 -15.18 -6.61 2.85
N PRO A 219 -14.19 -6.00 3.52
CA PRO A 219 -13.84 -4.61 3.25
C PRO A 219 -13.24 -4.42 1.84
N THR A 220 -12.39 -5.35 1.38
CA THR A 220 -11.80 -5.24 0.04
C THR A 220 -12.81 -5.47 -1.09
N THR A 221 -13.92 -6.16 -0.89
CA THR A 221 -14.91 -6.35 -1.96
C THR A 221 -15.82 -5.12 -2.16
N ARG A 222 -15.89 -4.19 -1.19
CA ARG A 222 -16.64 -2.92 -1.32
C ARG A 222 -16.23 -2.10 -2.55
N GLY A 223 -14.95 -2.15 -2.93
CA GLY A 223 -14.46 -1.51 -4.15
C GLY A 223 -15.12 -2.04 -5.42
N TYR A 224 -15.48 -3.33 -5.46
CA TYR A 224 -16.15 -3.96 -6.60
C TYR A 224 -17.58 -3.45 -6.73
N PHE A 225 -18.36 -3.45 -5.63
CA PHE A 225 -19.71 -2.88 -5.60
C PHE A 225 -19.71 -1.41 -6.01
N THR A 226 -18.74 -0.63 -5.52
CA THR A 226 -18.61 0.80 -5.85
C THR A 226 -18.33 0.98 -7.34
N ALA A 227 -17.36 0.25 -7.90
CA ALA A 227 -17.03 0.31 -9.33
C ALA A 227 -18.21 -0.15 -10.21
N ALA A 228 -18.88 -1.24 -9.83
CA ALA A 228 -20.05 -1.77 -10.53
C ALA A 228 -21.23 -0.77 -10.52
N HIS A 229 -21.48 -0.11 -9.40
CA HIS A 229 -22.53 0.91 -9.30
C HIS A 229 -22.21 2.15 -10.13
N GLN A 230 -20.99 2.68 -9.99
CA GLN A 230 -20.55 3.91 -10.69
C GLN A 230 -20.22 3.68 -12.16
N GLN A 231 -20.03 2.43 -12.58
CA GLN A 231 -19.55 2.05 -13.91
C GLN A 231 -18.25 2.79 -14.27
N ALA A 232 -17.38 2.95 -13.27
CA ALA A 232 -16.15 3.71 -13.34
C ALA A 232 -14.95 2.89 -12.82
N PRO A 233 -13.78 2.99 -13.47
CA PRO A 233 -12.56 2.29 -13.06
C PRO A 233 -12.02 2.91 -11.77
N ARG A 234 -11.33 2.11 -10.95
CA ARG A 234 -10.74 2.56 -9.68
C ARG A 234 -9.35 2.00 -9.51
N LEU A 235 -8.42 2.83 -9.02
CA LEU A 235 -7.12 2.36 -8.55
C LEU A 235 -7.09 2.48 -7.04
N GLU A 236 -6.68 1.42 -6.36
CA GLU A 236 -6.64 1.37 -4.90
C GLU A 236 -5.29 0.83 -4.43
N LEU A 237 -4.79 1.36 -3.32
CA LEU A 237 -3.70 0.78 -2.54
C LEU A 237 -4.32 0.06 -1.35
N ILE A 238 -3.93 -1.19 -1.16
CA ILE A 238 -4.37 -2.03 -0.06
C ILE A 238 -3.17 -2.38 0.80
N GLU A 239 -3.32 -2.19 2.10
CA GLU A 239 -2.44 -2.69 3.13
C GLU A 239 -3.25 -3.54 4.11
N ALA A 240 -2.85 -4.80 4.27
CA ALA A 240 -3.64 -5.75 5.04
C ALA A 240 -2.77 -6.79 5.72
N LEU A 241 -3.20 -7.21 6.91
CA LEU A 241 -2.82 -8.48 7.49
C LEU A 241 -3.74 -9.56 6.91
N VAL A 242 -3.18 -10.48 6.13
CA VAL A 242 -3.94 -11.57 5.51
C VAL A 242 -3.72 -12.83 6.31
N THR A 243 -4.80 -13.53 6.65
CA THR A 243 -4.77 -14.82 7.33
C THR A 243 -4.95 -15.92 6.30
N ARG A 244 -4.05 -16.90 6.30
CA ARG A 244 -4.18 -18.10 5.47
C ARG A 244 -5.10 -19.11 6.14
N HIS A 245 -5.53 -20.12 5.38
CA HIS A 245 -6.35 -21.21 5.90
C HIS A 245 -5.67 -21.99 7.04
N ASP A 246 -4.34 -22.10 7.03
CA ASP A 246 -3.55 -22.74 8.12
C ASP A 246 -3.43 -21.85 9.38
N GLY A 247 -4.06 -20.66 9.39
CA GLY A 247 -4.00 -19.69 10.49
C GLY A 247 -2.76 -18.81 10.48
N SER A 248 -1.75 -19.10 9.65
CA SER A 248 -0.58 -18.24 9.50
C SER A 248 -0.96 -16.89 8.91
N LYS A 249 -0.27 -15.84 9.33
CA LYS A 249 -0.55 -14.47 8.90
C LYS A 249 0.62 -13.89 8.14
N PHE A 250 0.32 -13.03 7.18
CA PHE A 250 1.34 -12.26 6.48
C PHE A 250 0.82 -10.86 6.18
N TRP A 251 1.71 -9.89 6.24
CA TRP A 251 1.42 -8.54 5.81
C TRP A 251 1.57 -8.42 4.30
N SER A 252 0.55 -7.87 3.64
CA SER A 252 0.53 -7.62 2.21
C SER A 252 0.29 -6.14 1.94
N ARG A 253 1.08 -5.58 1.02
CA ARG A 253 0.85 -4.27 0.42
C ARG A 253 0.84 -4.41 -1.09
N TYR A 254 -0.26 -4.02 -1.71
CA TYR A 254 -0.41 -4.10 -3.16
C TYR A 254 -1.33 -3.01 -3.68
N GLU A 255 -1.16 -2.65 -4.94
CA GLU A 255 -2.12 -1.83 -5.66
C GLU A 255 -3.06 -2.75 -6.44
N ARG A 256 -4.32 -2.35 -6.65
CA ARG A 256 -5.21 -3.03 -7.58
C ARG A 256 -5.96 -2.05 -8.45
N LEU A 257 -6.09 -2.39 -9.72
CA LEU A 257 -6.96 -1.71 -10.66
C LEU A 257 -8.28 -2.50 -10.75
N ILE A 258 -9.39 -1.85 -10.47
CA ILE A 258 -10.74 -2.40 -10.54
C ILE A 258 -11.41 -1.86 -11.81
N LEU A 259 -11.91 -2.76 -12.65
CA LEU A 259 -12.53 -2.44 -13.93
C LEU A 259 -13.92 -3.07 -14.00
N PRO A 260 -15.00 -2.25 -13.99
CA PRO A 260 -16.36 -2.76 -14.12
C PRO A 260 -16.72 -2.97 -15.59
N TRP A 261 -17.29 -4.13 -15.91
CA TRP A 261 -17.73 -4.51 -17.24
C TRP A 261 -19.25 -4.56 -17.31
N ARG A 262 -19.80 -3.90 -18.32
CA ARG A 262 -21.22 -3.95 -18.65
C ARG A 262 -21.53 -5.24 -19.36
N THR A 263 -22.66 -5.82 -19.02
CA THR A 263 -23.30 -6.85 -19.83
C THR A 263 -24.55 -6.24 -20.48
N SER A 264 -25.13 -6.95 -21.44
CA SER A 264 -26.46 -6.59 -21.97
C SER A 264 -27.59 -6.86 -20.97
N ALA A 265 -27.32 -7.56 -19.86
CA ALA A 265 -28.25 -7.87 -18.80
C ALA A 265 -28.06 -6.95 -17.57
N ALA A 266 -28.89 -7.11 -16.54
CA ALA A 266 -28.77 -6.39 -15.26
C ALA A 266 -27.45 -6.71 -14.51
N ASP A 267 -26.74 -7.75 -14.95
CA ASP A 267 -25.53 -8.27 -14.34
C ASP A 267 -24.30 -7.43 -14.70
N THR A 268 -23.31 -7.47 -13.81
CA THR A 268 -22.05 -6.76 -13.99
C THR A 268 -20.90 -7.70 -13.65
N PHE A 269 -19.86 -7.72 -14.47
CA PHE A 269 -18.60 -8.34 -14.10
C PHE A 269 -17.64 -7.28 -13.61
N VAL A 270 -16.75 -7.63 -12.70
CA VAL A 270 -15.67 -6.74 -12.26
C VAL A 270 -14.36 -7.51 -12.31
N SER A 271 -13.37 -6.97 -13.01
CA SER A 271 -12.01 -7.48 -12.95
C SER A 271 -11.17 -6.70 -11.95
N SER A 272 -10.30 -7.39 -11.24
CA SER A 272 -9.34 -6.82 -10.29
C SER A 272 -7.93 -7.25 -10.68
N VAL A 273 -7.12 -6.29 -11.13
CA VAL A 273 -5.74 -6.52 -11.58
C VAL A 273 -4.78 -6.09 -10.47
N PRO A 274 -4.17 -7.03 -9.71
CA PRO A 274 -3.27 -6.70 -8.63
C PRO A 274 -1.85 -6.40 -9.12
N LEU A 275 -1.15 -5.54 -8.38
CA LEU A 275 0.29 -5.31 -8.48
C LEU A 275 0.88 -5.36 -7.07
N ILE A 276 1.45 -6.51 -6.74
CA ILE A 276 2.06 -6.77 -5.44
C ILE A 276 3.29 -5.86 -5.27
N ARG A 277 3.36 -5.14 -4.15
CA ARG A 277 4.50 -4.28 -3.79
C ARG A 277 5.37 -4.91 -2.71
N LEU A 278 4.75 -5.55 -1.73
CA LEU A 278 5.43 -6.16 -0.59
C LEU A 278 4.59 -7.30 -0.01
N ILE A 279 5.27 -8.40 0.32
CA ILE A 279 4.74 -9.49 1.15
C ILE A 279 5.75 -9.73 2.26
N ARG A 280 5.30 -9.77 3.52
CA ARG A 280 6.14 -10.05 4.69
C ARG A 280 5.44 -11.10 5.55
N ALA A 281 6.12 -12.21 5.84
CA ALA A 281 5.63 -13.16 6.84
C ALA A 281 5.59 -12.50 8.23
N CYS A 282 4.51 -12.74 8.98
CA CYS A 282 4.39 -12.33 10.38
C CYS A 282 5.04 -13.37 11.29
#